data_AF-A0A8J6MNJ4-F1
#
_entry.id   AF-A0A8J6MNJ4-F1
#
_cell.length_a   1.000
_cell.length_b   1.000
_cell.length_c   1.000
_cell.angle_alpha   90.00
_cell.angle_beta   90.00
_cell.angle_gamma   90.00
#
_symmetry.space_group_name_H-M   'P 1'
#
loop_
_entity.id
_entity.type
_entity.pdbx_description
1 polymer ?
#
loop_
_entity_poly.entity_id
_entity_poly.type
_entity_poly.pdbx_seq_one_letter_code
_entity_poly.pdbx_strand_id
1 'polypeptide(L)'
;MLHQDNRSQRPVIGSLTSANAEFNHWLKQNQHTQLPDASGQIWTLKGQVQIFPDPVNLHAAVHRLSFELKTEISRQILLKRGVLDASKDQRLLSLLDDSIITVLYQRAPFETDSADKIRTQAAEDLIKIRNAMKSVDLGKLYRATMGRWVDKQFHMTYPPLSSYQIKIDLAV
;
A
#
# COMPACT_ATOMS: atom_id res chain seq x y z
N MET A 1 -32.87 14.39 9.71
CA MET A 1 -32.34 13.04 9.44
C MET A 1 -32.03 12.97 7.95
N LEU A 2 -30.75 13.00 7.56
CA LEU A 2 -30.31 12.91 6.17
C LEU A 2 -29.48 11.63 6.02
N HIS A 3 -30.08 10.61 5.42
CA HIS A 3 -29.34 9.45 4.91
C HIS A 3 -28.65 9.87 3.61
N GLN A 4 -27.35 10.13 3.66
CA GLN A 4 -26.52 10.19 2.47
C GLN A 4 -26.19 8.75 2.04
N ASP A 5 -26.85 8.32 0.97
CA ASP A 5 -26.51 7.12 0.21
C ASP A 5 -25.07 7.25 -0.34
N ASN A 6 -24.11 6.65 0.36
CA ASN A 6 -22.70 6.61 -0.04
C ASN A 6 -22.48 5.48 -1.06
N ARG A 7 -23.17 5.56 -2.21
CA ARG A 7 -22.98 4.62 -3.32
C ARG A 7 -21.80 5.08 -4.15
N SER A 8 -20.79 4.23 -4.31
CA SER A 8 -19.66 4.45 -5.23
C SER A 8 -20.19 4.69 -6.64
N GLN A 9 -20.25 5.95 -7.08
CA GLN A 9 -20.64 6.29 -8.44
C GLN A 9 -19.56 5.80 -9.41
N ARG A 10 -19.95 4.89 -10.30
CA ARG A 10 -19.13 4.50 -11.45
C ARG A 10 -19.20 5.61 -12.49
N PRO A 11 -18.09 5.91 -13.20
CA PRO A 11 -18.09 6.94 -14.25
C PRO A 11 -19.07 6.59 -15.38
N VAL A 12 -19.80 7.61 -15.83
CA VAL A 12 -20.78 7.54 -16.92
C VAL A 12 -20.07 8.01 -18.19
N ILE A 13 -20.01 7.14 -19.19
CA ILE A 13 -19.18 7.33 -20.38
C ILE A 13 -19.80 8.39 -21.31
N GLY A 14 -19.45 9.66 -21.14
CA GLY A 14 -19.30 10.59 -22.26
C GLY A 14 -17.93 10.36 -22.89
N SER A 15 -17.79 10.44 -24.23
CA SER A 15 -16.58 10.34 -25.10
C SER A 15 -15.26 9.71 -24.55
N LEU A 16 -14.51 8.96 -25.36
CA LEU A 16 -13.25 8.29 -24.92
C LEU A 16 -12.27 9.22 -24.16
N THR A 17 -12.19 10.50 -24.57
CA THR A 17 -11.37 11.53 -23.93
C THR A 17 -11.89 11.92 -22.54
N SER A 18 -13.20 12.11 -22.38
CA SER A 18 -13.83 12.40 -21.07
C SER A 18 -13.79 11.19 -20.14
N ALA A 19 -13.97 9.97 -20.65
CA ALA A 19 -13.84 8.75 -19.85
C ALA A 19 -12.42 8.56 -19.29
N ASN A 20 -11.39 8.93 -20.08
CA ASN A 20 -10.00 8.96 -19.60
C ASN A 20 -9.77 10.04 -18.54
N ALA A 21 -10.32 11.24 -18.73
CA ALA A 21 -10.21 12.33 -17.77
C ALA A 21 -10.88 11.97 -16.44
N GLU A 22 -12.09 11.41 -16.48
CA GLU A 22 -12.83 10.93 -15.31
C GLU A 22 -12.09 9.80 -14.58
N PHE A 23 -11.56 8.83 -15.33
CA PHE A 23 -10.78 7.75 -14.73
C PHE A 23 -9.50 8.26 -14.06
N ASN A 24 -8.76 9.16 -14.72
CA ASN A 24 -7.57 9.76 -14.14
C ASN A 24 -7.90 10.61 -12.90
N HIS A 25 -9.03 11.30 -12.92
CA HIS A 25 -9.53 12.05 -11.76
C HIS A 25 -9.88 11.11 -10.60
N TRP A 26 -10.64 10.05 -10.88
CA TRP A 26 -10.98 9.01 -9.90
C TRP A 26 -9.73 8.34 -9.33
N LEU A 27 -8.77 7.98 -10.18
CA LEU A 27 -7.52 7.38 -9.74
C LEU A 27 -6.72 8.35 -8.86
N LYS A 28 -6.64 9.64 -9.21
CA LYS A 28 -6.02 10.68 -8.37
C LYS A 28 -6.68 10.81 -7.00
N GLN A 29 -8.00 10.72 -6.93
CA GLN A 29 -8.72 10.74 -5.65
C GLN A 29 -8.45 9.48 -4.82
N ASN A 30 -8.23 8.33 -5.47
CA ASN A 30 -7.96 7.05 -4.81
C ASN A 30 -6.45 6.75 -4.65
N GLN A 31 -5.59 7.65 -5.13
CA GLN A 31 -4.13 7.52 -5.19
C GLN A 31 -3.42 7.81 -3.88
N HIS A 32 -4.12 8.36 -2.89
CA HIS A 32 -3.61 8.63 -1.56
C HIS A 32 -4.64 8.24 -0.51
N THR A 33 -5.33 7.13 -0.75
CA THR A 33 -6.31 6.64 0.21
C THR A 33 -5.60 5.99 1.38
N GLN A 34 -5.95 6.45 2.58
CA GLN A 34 -5.60 5.80 3.83
C GLN A 34 -6.48 4.57 4.02
N LEU A 35 -5.86 3.40 4.13
CA LEU A 35 -6.51 2.12 4.33
C LEU A 35 -6.17 1.61 5.72
N PRO A 36 -7.14 1.49 6.64
CA PRO A 36 -6.90 0.79 7.89
C PRO A 36 -6.79 -0.71 7.61
N ASP A 37 -5.80 -1.35 8.22
CA ASP A 37 -5.75 -2.81 8.27
C ASP A 37 -6.65 -3.38 9.38
N ALA A 38 -6.66 -4.71 9.53
CA ALA A 38 -7.41 -5.41 10.57
C ALA A 38 -7.03 -4.98 12.01
N SER A 39 -5.79 -4.51 12.22
CA SER A 39 -5.28 -4.01 13.51
C SER A 39 -5.53 -2.50 13.72
N GLY A 40 -6.12 -1.83 12.73
CA GLY A 40 -6.33 -0.38 12.73
C GLY A 40 -5.07 0.44 12.42
N GLN A 41 -4.01 -0.18 11.90
CA GLN A 41 -2.84 0.52 11.37
C GLN A 41 -3.17 1.12 10.02
N ILE A 42 -2.74 2.37 9.81
CA ILE A 42 -3.06 3.12 8.60
C ILE A 42 -1.99 2.87 7.54
N TRP A 43 -2.42 2.42 6.37
CA TRP A 43 -1.61 2.26 5.18
C TRP A 43 -1.95 3.32 4.15
N THR A 44 -0.95 3.95 3.58
CA THR A 44 -1.10 4.85 2.45
C THR A 44 -0.97 4.05 1.17
N LEU A 45 -2.06 3.96 0.40
CA LEU A 45 -2.03 3.41 -0.94
C LEU A 45 -1.66 4.49 -1.95
N LYS A 46 -0.73 4.15 -2.85
CA LYS A 46 -0.34 4.92 -4.02
C LYS A 46 -0.53 4.09 -5.29
N GLY A 47 -1.46 4.53 -6.14
CA GLY A 47 -1.64 3.98 -7.49
C GLY A 47 -0.91 4.82 -8.54
N GLN A 48 -0.41 4.24 -9.61
CA GLN A 48 0.12 5.01 -10.73
C GLN A 48 -0.17 4.31 -12.03
N VAL A 49 -0.56 5.08 -13.05
CA VAL A 49 -0.63 4.64 -14.44
C VAL A 49 0.44 5.39 -15.22
N GLN A 50 1.29 4.66 -15.93
CA GLN A 50 2.31 5.18 -16.83
C GLN A 50 1.98 4.71 -18.25
N ILE A 51 2.31 5.53 -19.24
CA ILE A 51 2.11 5.21 -20.65
C ILE A 51 3.48 5.26 -21.31
N PHE A 52 3.85 4.15 -21.94
CA PHE A 52 5.11 3.98 -22.65
C PHE A 52 4.84 3.77 -24.14
N PRO A 53 5.74 4.20 -25.04
CA PRO A 53 5.69 3.74 -26.41
C PRO A 53 5.89 2.22 -26.46
N ASP A 54 5.16 1.53 -27.33
CA ASP A 54 5.37 0.09 -27.55
C ASP A 54 6.72 -0.13 -28.25
N PRO A 55 7.60 -1.01 -27.72
CA PRO A 55 8.91 -1.28 -28.31
C PRO A 55 8.84 -1.96 -29.68
N VAL A 56 7.72 -2.59 -30.04
CA VAL A 56 7.52 -3.32 -31.30
C VAL A 56 6.74 -2.49 -32.32
N ASN A 57 5.79 -1.67 -31.86
CA ASN A 57 4.94 -0.86 -32.74
C ASN A 57 4.98 0.63 -32.35
N LEU A 58 5.64 1.45 -33.17
CA LEU A 58 5.78 2.89 -32.96
C LEU A 58 4.46 3.68 -32.91
N HIS A 59 3.35 3.08 -33.38
CA HIS A 59 2.01 3.68 -33.32
C HIS A 59 1.17 3.16 -32.15
N ALA A 60 1.68 2.22 -31.36
CA ALA A 60 1.00 1.68 -30.19
C ALA A 60 1.62 2.21 -28.89
N ALA A 61 0.82 2.12 -27.82
CA ALA A 61 1.23 2.52 -26.49
C ALA A 61 0.99 1.35 -25.51
N VAL A 62 1.94 1.14 -24.61
CA VAL A 62 1.81 0.20 -23.49
C VAL A 62 1.45 1.00 -22.26
N HIS A 63 0.31 0.69 -21.68
CA HIS A 63 -0.10 1.23 -20.40
C HIS A 63 0.38 0.31 -19.28
N ARG A 64 1.00 0.88 -18.24
CA ARG A 64 1.46 0.18 -17.05
C ARG A 64 0.71 0.71 -15.83
N LEU A 65 0.13 -0.19 -15.05
CA LEU A 65 -0.52 0.07 -13.77
C LEU A 65 0.33 -0.50 -12.64
N SER A 66 0.63 0.32 -11.63
CA SER A 66 1.37 -0.08 -10.43
C SER A 66 0.67 0.40 -9.16
N PHE A 67 0.69 -0.42 -8.11
CA PHE A 67 0.21 -0.06 -6.78
C PHE A 67 1.31 -0.28 -5.73
N GLU A 68 1.41 0.68 -4.82
CA GLU A 68 2.32 0.67 -3.70
C GLU A 68 1.54 0.98 -2.42
N LEU A 69 1.72 0.17 -1.39
CA LEU A 69 1.21 0.39 -0.04
C LEU A 69 2.38 0.72 0.87
N LYS A 70 2.29 1.80 1.62
CA LYS A 70 3.29 2.21 2.61
C LYS A 70 2.63 2.37 3.98
N THR A 71 3.28 1.89 5.03
CA THR A 71 2.94 2.26 6.40
C THR A 71 4.20 2.52 7.22
N GLU A 72 4.04 3.21 8.33
CA GLU A 72 5.10 3.50 9.29
C GLU A 72 4.74 2.85 10.62
N ILE A 73 5.65 2.00 11.11
CA ILE A 73 5.51 1.31 12.38
C ILE A 73 6.57 1.83 13.34
N SER A 74 6.20 1.97 14.60
CA SER A 74 7.11 2.33 15.69
C SER A 74 6.71 1.56 16.94
N ARG A 75 7.61 1.50 17.93
CA ARG A 75 7.33 0.88 19.22
C ARG A 75 6.02 1.40 19.85
N GLN A 76 5.84 2.72 19.86
CA GLN A 76 4.66 3.36 20.44
C GLN A 76 3.37 2.99 19.69
N ILE A 77 3.44 2.93 18.35
CA ILE A 77 2.30 2.52 17.51
C ILE A 77 1.91 1.08 17.82
N LEU A 78 2.88 0.15 17.88
CA LEU A 78 2.60 -1.26 18.11
C LEU A 78 2.04 -1.54 19.51
N LEU A 79 2.50 -0.82 20.54
CA LEU A 79 1.93 -0.89 21.89
C LEU A 79 0.50 -0.35 21.93
N LYS A 80 0.27 0.83 21.34
CA LYS A 80 -1.06 1.47 21.31
C LYS A 80 -2.10 0.60 20.59
N ARG A 81 -1.68 -0.16 19.58
CA ARG A 81 -2.53 -1.06 18.79
C ARG A 81 -2.67 -2.46 19.41
N GLY A 82 -2.02 -2.74 20.54
CA GLY A 82 -2.04 -4.06 21.18
C GLY A 82 -1.32 -5.14 20.37
N VAL A 83 -0.52 -4.76 19.38
CA VAL A 83 0.31 -5.69 18.61
C VAL A 83 1.46 -6.19 19.48
N LEU A 84 2.03 -5.33 20.33
CA LEU A 84 2.99 -5.69 21.38
C LEU A 84 2.34 -5.51 22.76
N ASP A 85 2.72 -6.37 23.70
CA ASP A 85 2.29 -6.34 25.09
C ASP A 85 3.48 -5.92 25.97
N ALA A 86 3.32 -4.84 26.74
CA ALA A 86 4.37 -4.30 27.58
C ALA A 86 4.92 -5.31 28.62
N SER A 87 4.07 -6.23 29.08
CA SER A 87 4.43 -7.24 30.07
C SER A 87 5.09 -8.46 29.44
N LYS A 88 4.63 -8.91 28.27
CA LYS A 88 5.11 -10.14 27.62
C LYS A 88 6.30 -9.90 26.70
N ASP A 89 6.33 -8.74 26.04
CA ASP A 89 7.33 -8.40 25.02
C ASP A 89 8.44 -7.49 25.59
N GLN A 90 8.64 -7.47 26.92
CA GLN A 90 9.57 -6.55 27.60
C GLN A 90 11.00 -6.59 27.02
N ARG A 91 11.51 -7.79 26.73
CA ARG A 91 12.84 -7.97 26.11
C ARG A 91 12.90 -7.34 24.71
N LEU A 92 11.89 -7.55 23.87
CA LEU A 92 11.85 -6.94 22.54
C LEU A 92 11.77 -5.41 22.66
N LEU A 93 10.92 -4.92 23.56
CA LEU A 93 10.74 -3.49 23.82
C LEU A 93 12.01 -2.81 24.35
N SER A 94 12.85 -3.50 25.14
CA SER A 94 14.13 -2.94 25.60
C SER A 94 15.17 -2.83 24.49
N LEU A 95 15.02 -3.61 23.42
CA LEU A 95 15.94 -3.63 22.28
C LEU A 95 15.48 -2.70 21.14
N LEU A 96 14.24 -2.24 21.21
CA LEU A 96 13.66 -1.28 20.28
C LEU A 96 13.85 0.15 20.79
N ASP A 97 14.49 0.97 19.97
CA ASP A 97 14.50 2.42 20.16
C ASP A 97 13.17 3.05 19.67
N ASP A 98 13.10 4.38 19.65
CA ASP A 98 11.95 5.13 19.14
C ASP A 98 12.00 5.32 17.60
N SER A 99 12.79 4.52 16.88
CA SER A 99 12.89 4.60 15.42
C SER A 99 11.57 4.29 14.73
N ILE A 100 11.35 4.98 13.60
CA ILE A 100 10.22 4.74 12.71
C ILE A 100 10.70 3.82 11.57
N ILE A 101 10.04 2.67 11.44
CA ILE A 101 10.31 1.71 10.37
C ILE A 101 9.24 1.86 9.30
N THR A 102 9.67 2.03 8.05
CA THR A 102 8.76 2.08 6.91
C THR A 102 8.57 0.66 6.35
N VAL A 103 7.33 0.21 6.29
CA VAL A 103 6.94 -1.04 5.63
C VAL A 103 6.32 -0.71 4.28
N LEU A 104 6.78 -1.42 3.25
CA LEU A 104 6.38 -1.22 1.87
C LEU A 104 5.86 -2.52 1.27
N TYR A 105 4.73 -2.48 0.60
CA TYR A 105 4.29 -3.51 -0.32
C TYR A 105 4.19 -2.92 -1.72
N GLN A 106 4.77 -3.60 -2.71
CA GLN A 106 4.70 -3.21 -4.11
C GLN A 106 4.10 -4.36 -4.89
N ARG A 107 2.92 -4.14 -5.47
CA ARG A 107 2.31 -5.12 -6.36
C ARG A 107 3.08 -5.16 -7.67
N ALA A 108 3.20 -6.35 -8.26
CA ALA A 108 3.74 -6.49 -9.61
C ALA A 108 2.98 -5.58 -10.60
N PRO A 109 3.70 -4.88 -11.51
CA PRO A 109 3.07 -4.02 -12.48
C PRO A 109 2.22 -4.84 -13.45
N PHE A 110 1.05 -4.32 -13.79
CA PHE A 110 0.19 -4.86 -14.83
C PHE A 110 0.35 -4.03 -16.11
N GLU A 111 0.58 -4.68 -17.23
CA GLU A 111 0.84 -4.03 -18.52
C GLU A 111 -0.15 -4.49 -19.59
N THR A 112 -0.63 -3.56 -20.41
CA THR A 112 -1.49 -3.85 -21.55
C THR A 112 -1.47 -2.70 -22.55
N ASP A 113 -1.72 -3.04 -23.81
CA ASP A 113 -2.01 -2.14 -24.92
C ASP A 113 -3.40 -1.47 -24.85
N SER A 114 -4.27 -1.90 -23.94
CA SER A 114 -5.65 -1.42 -23.86
C SER A 114 -5.90 -0.55 -22.63
N ALA A 115 -6.26 0.71 -22.88
CA ALA A 115 -6.68 1.64 -21.84
C ALA A 115 -7.88 1.10 -21.03
N ASP A 116 -8.86 0.45 -21.67
CA ASP A 116 -10.05 -0.07 -20.99
C ASP A 116 -9.71 -1.21 -20.01
N LYS A 117 -8.75 -2.07 -20.39
CA LYS A 117 -8.24 -3.14 -19.51
C LYS A 117 -7.55 -2.56 -18.29
N ILE A 118 -6.77 -1.48 -18.42
CA ILE A 118 -6.17 -0.78 -17.27
C ILE A 118 -7.22 -0.25 -16.31
N ARG A 119 -8.30 0.36 -16.82
CA ARG A 119 -9.34 0.92 -15.95
C ARG A 119 -10.04 -0.16 -15.15
N THR A 120 -10.38 -1.25 -15.83
CA THR A 120 -11.01 -2.43 -15.22
C THR A 120 -10.09 -3.03 -14.16
N GLN A 121 -8.83 -3.27 -14.51
CA GLN A 121 -7.84 -3.84 -13.60
C GLN A 121 -7.59 -2.95 -12.38
N ALA A 122 -7.50 -1.63 -12.56
CA ALA A 122 -7.32 -0.70 -11.45
C ALA A 122 -8.49 -0.73 -10.46
N ALA A 123 -9.73 -0.79 -10.96
CA ALA A 123 -10.91 -0.90 -10.11
C ALA A 123 -10.95 -2.22 -9.34
N GLU A 124 -10.65 -3.33 -10.01
CA GLU A 124 -10.61 -4.65 -9.37
C GLU A 124 -9.50 -4.76 -8.32
N ASP A 125 -8.29 -4.33 -8.66
CA ASP A 125 -7.14 -4.37 -7.75
C ASP A 125 -7.38 -3.52 -6.51
N LEU A 126 -7.97 -2.33 -6.67
CA LEU A 126 -8.30 -1.46 -5.54
C LEU A 126 -9.27 -2.12 -4.57
N ILE A 127 -10.27 -2.84 -5.08
CA ILE A 127 -11.24 -3.58 -4.26
C ILE A 127 -10.54 -4.75 -3.57
N LYS A 128 -9.73 -5.53 -4.30
CA LYS A 128 -8.97 -6.67 -3.75
C LYS A 128 -8.03 -6.22 -2.63
N ILE A 129 -7.24 -5.18 -2.87
CA ILE A 129 -6.34 -4.58 -1.88
C ILE A 129 -7.14 -4.15 -0.64
N ARG A 130 -8.22 -3.39 -0.80
CA ARG A 130 -9.05 -2.93 0.33
C ARG A 130 -9.60 -4.09 1.16
N ASN A 131 -10.06 -5.15 0.52
CA ASN A 131 -10.61 -6.32 1.19
C ASN A 131 -9.52 -7.13 1.90
N ALA A 132 -8.38 -7.34 1.25
CA ALA A 132 -7.23 -8.02 1.84
C ALA A 132 -6.76 -7.28 3.10
N MET A 133 -6.56 -5.96 3.04
CA MET A 133 -6.11 -5.15 4.18
C MET A 133 -7.04 -5.26 5.40
N LYS A 134 -8.35 -5.34 5.20
CA LYS A 134 -9.33 -5.48 6.29
C LYS A 134 -9.33 -6.87 6.94
N SER A 135 -8.92 -7.90 6.20
CA SER A 135 -9.06 -9.30 6.62
C SER A 135 -7.77 -9.90 7.18
N VAL A 136 -6.62 -9.40 6.75
CA VAL A 136 -5.32 -9.96 7.13
C VAL A 136 -4.84 -9.34 8.44
N ASP A 137 -4.65 -10.18 9.46
CA ASP A 137 -3.93 -9.80 10.67
C ASP A 137 -2.43 -9.68 10.37
N LEU A 138 -1.97 -8.43 10.22
CA LEU A 138 -0.58 -8.09 9.96
C LEU A 138 0.26 -8.00 11.25
N GLY A 139 -0.32 -8.27 12.44
CA GLY A 139 0.38 -8.22 13.72
C GLY A 139 1.62 -9.12 13.78
N LYS A 140 1.51 -10.35 13.25
CA LYS A 140 2.67 -11.26 13.14
C LYS A 140 3.75 -10.71 12.21
N LEU A 141 3.34 -10.11 11.10
CA LEU A 141 4.24 -9.48 10.15
C LEU A 141 4.96 -8.29 10.80
N TYR A 142 4.26 -7.43 11.54
CA TYR A 142 4.87 -6.32 12.28
C TYR A 142 5.88 -6.82 13.32
N ARG A 143 5.53 -7.82 14.13
CA ARG A 143 6.46 -8.43 15.10
C ARG A 143 7.71 -8.98 14.42
N ALA A 144 7.55 -9.72 13.32
CA ALA A 144 8.67 -10.27 12.55
C ALA A 144 9.55 -9.17 11.92
N THR A 145 8.92 -8.12 11.42
CA THR A 145 9.55 -6.93 10.83
C THR A 145 10.40 -6.18 11.87
N MET A 146 9.86 -5.97 13.07
CA MET A 146 10.60 -5.39 14.19
C MET A 146 11.75 -6.28 14.66
N GLY A 147 11.52 -7.60 14.79
CA GLY A 147 12.56 -8.55 15.15
C GLY A 147 13.75 -8.52 14.18
N ARG A 148 13.49 -8.54 12.87
CA ARG A 148 14.54 -8.40 11.85
C ARG A 148 15.29 -7.07 11.93
N TRP A 149 14.62 -5.99 12.28
CA TRP A 149 15.27 -4.68 12.44
C TRP A 149 16.17 -4.68 13.66
N VAL A 150 15.70 -5.20 14.80
CA VAL A 150 16.50 -5.39 16.02
C VAL A 150 17.75 -6.19 15.67
N ASP A 151 17.58 -7.39 15.11
CA ASP A 151 18.70 -8.24 14.73
C ASP A 151 19.71 -7.48 13.86
N LYS A 152 19.26 -6.73 12.85
CA LYS A 152 20.18 -5.95 12.00
C LYS A 152 20.89 -4.83 12.75
N GLN A 153 20.21 -4.07 13.61
CA GLN A 153 20.86 -3.02 14.40
C GLN A 153 21.94 -3.59 15.33
N PHE A 154 21.69 -4.73 15.97
CA PHE A 154 22.67 -5.40 16.82
C PHE A 154 23.88 -5.95 16.05
N HIS A 155 23.73 -6.21 14.75
CA HIS A 155 24.80 -6.73 13.89
C HIS A 155 25.45 -5.65 12.99
N MET A 156 25.00 -4.40 13.05
CA MET A 156 25.57 -3.31 12.23
C MET A 156 26.77 -2.65 12.91
N THR A 157 27.92 -2.74 12.26
CA THR A 157 29.00 -1.75 12.37
C THR A 157 28.52 -0.39 11.88
N TYR A 158 28.87 0.64 12.65
CA TYR A 158 28.60 2.06 12.40
C TYR A 158 28.75 2.50 10.93
N PRO A 159 27.90 3.42 10.42
CA PRO A 159 26.86 4.19 11.11
C PRO A 159 25.45 3.55 11.07
N PRO A 160 24.56 3.91 12.03
CA PRO A 160 23.20 3.39 12.08
C PRO A 160 22.35 3.87 10.89
N LEU A 161 21.51 2.98 10.35
CA LEU A 161 20.56 3.32 9.28
C LEU A 161 19.45 4.23 9.82
N SER A 162 19.34 5.44 9.29
CA SER A 162 18.36 6.47 9.68
C SER A 162 16.94 6.25 9.12
N SER A 163 16.79 5.39 8.11
CA SER A 163 15.48 4.94 7.64
C SER A 163 15.60 3.50 7.12
N TYR A 164 14.74 2.62 7.63
CA TYR A 164 14.71 1.22 7.22
C TYR A 164 13.41 0.94 6.48
N GLN A 165 13.54 0.53 5.21
CA GLN A 165 12.42 0.16 4.35
C GLN A 165 12.39 -1.36 4.20
N ILE A 166 11.27 -1.98 4.58
CA ILE A 166 11.09 -3.43 4.47
C ILE A 166 10.03 -3.70 3.42
N LYS A 167 10.43 -4.40 2.36
CA LYS A 167 9.50 -4.92 1.36
C LYS A 167 8.83 -6.18 1.89
N ILE A 168 7.51 -6.21 1.85
CA ILE A 168 6.70 -7.38 2.19
C ILE A 168 5.90 -7.82 0.96
N ASP A 169 5.42 -9.06 0.99
CA ASP A 169 4.47 -9.59 0.02
C ASP A 169 3.13 -9.81 0.72
N LEU A 170 2.10 -9.13 0.23
CA LEU A 170 0.72 -9.38 0.62
C LEU A 170 0.18 -10.29 -0.48
N ALA A 171 -0.17 -11.53 -0.15
CA ALA A 171 -0.84 -12.44 -1.08
C ALA A 171 -2.24 -11.90 -1.41
N VAL A 172 -2.31 -10.93 -2.33
CA VAL A 172 -3.50 -10.16 -2.77
C VAL A 172 -3.88 -10.55 -4.18
#